data_AF-A0A756L9M3-F1
#
_entry.id   AF-A0A756L9M3-F1
#
_cell.length_a   1.000
_cell.length_b   1.000
_cell.length_c   1.000
_cell.angle_alpha   90.00
_cell.angle_beta   90.00
_cell.angle_gamma   90.00
#
_symmetry.space_group_name_H-M   'P 1'
#
loop_
_entity.id
_entity.type
_entity.pdbx_description
1 polymer ?
#
loop_
_entity_poly.entity_id
_entity_poly.type
_entity_poly.pdbx_seq_one_letter_code
_entity_poly.pdbx_strand_id
1 'polypeptide(L)'
;MFLPDYNNISKRLIKAVIPDYGLHTDSIFLTRRGEEIKKVFSLLGSWPSITLAEAELYRDDLSQQDIRIGRLTMPDFLTLLFDPYSRSEWDDFILKHADRAGNNSCPENEYRNITGERTQPESPLYEQQDIPEAWRDVIAERQRQINIGRTPEHDDQYENGSLALAAACYARQAGMWGTDWSVYYRDAVVPDNWPWAREYWKPSSPRRDLEKAAALILAEMERHDRATARKANNNLS
;
A
#
# COMPACT_ATOMS: atom_id res chain seq x y z
N MET A 1 -7.45 -13.05 14.25
CA MET A 1 -8.09 -12.18 13.25
C MET A 1 -8.22 -10.80 13.90
N PHE A 2 -7.51 -9.81 13.37
CA PHE A 2 -7.57 -8.44 13.90
C PHE A 2 -8.68 -7.71 13.16
N LEU A 3 -9.92 -7.82 13.65
CA LEU A 3 -10.94 -6.91 13.18
C LEU A 3 -10.73 -5.57 13.89
N PRO A 4 -10.50 -4.47 13.17
CA PRO A 4 -10.30 -3.18 13.82
C PRO A 4 -11.61 -2.72 14.48
N ASP A 5 -11.52 -2.36 15.76
CA ASP A 5 -12.64 -1.72 16.46
C ASP A 5 -12.88 -0.35 15.81
N TYR A 6 -14.12 -0.13 15.35
CA TYR A 6 -14.54 1.11 14.70
C TYR A 6 -14.09 2.37 15.47
N ASN A 7 -14.15 2.33 16.81
CA ASN A 7 -13.79 3.47 17.66
C ASN A 7 -12.30 3.84 17.57
N ASN A 8 -11.45 2.92 17.14
CA ASN A 8 -10.00 3.12 17.00
C ASN A 8 -9.57 3.47 15.57
N ILE A 9 -10.51 3.60 14.63
CA ILE A 9 -10.22 3.93 13.23
C ILE A 9 -10.48 5.42 12.99
N SER A 10 -9.54 6.09 12.31
CA SER A 10 -9.74 7.46 11.87
C SER A 10 -10.94 7.58 10.93
N LYS A 11 -11.87 8.52 11.23
CA LYS A 11 -13.02 8.84 10.36
C LYS A 11 -12.58 9.21 8.93
N ARG A 12 -11.39 9.82 8.79
CA ARG A 12 -10.82 10.14 7.47
C ARG A 12 -10.44 8.89 6.70
N LEU A 13 -9.88 7.88 7.39
CA LEU A 13 -9.53 6.61 6.77
C LEU A 13 -10.79 5.86 6.34
N ILE A 14 -11.82 5.79 7.19
CA ILE A 14 -13.11 5.15 6.87
C ILE A 14 -13.69 5.71 5.56
N LYS A 15 -13.78 7.04 5.43
CA LYS A 15 -14.27 7.69 4.21
C LYS A 15 -13.39 7.47 2.98
N ALA A 16 -12.10 7.21 3.17
CA ALA A 16 -11.18 6.96 2.07
C ALA A 16 -11.25 5.51 1.56
N VAL A 17 -11.52 4.54 2.45
CA VAL A 17 -11.50 3.11 2.10
C VAL A 17 -12.88 2.50 1.91
N ILE A 18 -13.93 3.11 2.46
CA ILE A 18 -15.33 2.80 2.16
C ILE A 18 -15.90 4.07 1.52
N PRO A 19 -15.90 4.15 0.18
CA PRO A 19 -16.47 5.28 -0.53
C PRO A 19 -17.98 5.37 -0.30
N ASP A 20 -18.57 6.53 -0.56
CA ASP A 20 -20.01 6.80 -0.40
C ASP A 20 -20.85 6.10 -1.50
N TYR A 21 -20.81 4.77 -1.52
CA TYR A 21 -21.59 3.93 -2.44
C TYR A 21 -23.11 4.02 -2.16
N GLY A 22 -23.50 4.54 -1.00
CA GLY A 22 -24.88 4.76 -0.59
C GLY A 22 -25.48 6.10 -1.00
N LEU A 23 -24.72 6.99 -1.68
CA LEU A 23 -25.12 8.38 -1.97
C LEU A 23 -26.47 8.53 -2.71
N HIS A 24 -26.96 7.46 -3.34
CA HIS A 24 -28.24 7.42 -4.06
C HIS A 24 -29.24 6.40 -3.49
N THR A 25 -28.95 5.82 -2.33
CA THR A 25 -29.78 4.81 -1.67
C THR A 25 -30.49 5.40 -0.46
N ASP A 26 -31.72 4.96 -0.21
CA ASP A 26 -32.50 5.43 0.95
C ASP A 26 -31.77 5.10 2.28
N SER A 27 -31.56 6.13 3.09
CA SER A 27 -30.95 6.02 4.43
C SER A 27 -31.65 5.03 5.35
N ILE A 28 -32.98 4.86 5.22
CA ILE A 28 -33.76 3.89 6.00
C ILE A 28 -33.39 2.46 5.58
N PHE A 29 -33.24 2.24 4.28
CA PHE A 29 -32.80 0.96 3.73
C PHE A 29 -31.38 0.62 4.17
N LEU A 30 -30.43 1.56 4.04
CA LEU A 30 -29.04 1.37 4.47
C LEU A 30 -28.94 1.06 5.97
N THR A 31 -29.70 1.79 6.79
CA THR A 31 -29.73 1.56 8.23
C THR A 31 -30.24 0.15 8.54
N ARG A 32 -31.36 -0.26 7.94
CA ARG A 32 -31.91 -1.61 8.12
C ARG A 32 -30.92 -2.68 7.69
N ARG A 33 -30.28 -2.51 6.53
CA ARG A 33 -29.32 -3.49 6.01
C ARG A 33 -28.11 -3.64 6.92
N GLY A 34 -27.58 -2.55 7.44
CA GLY A 34 -26.51 -2.58 8.43
C GLY A 34 -26.88 -3.31 9.72
N GLU A 35 -28.12 -3.15 10.21
CA GLU A 35 -28.60 -3.90 11.38
C GLU A 35 -28.73 -5.41 11.10
N GLU A 36 -29.09 -5.80 9.88
CA GLU A 36 -29.09 -7.21 9.47
C GLU A 36 -27.67 -7.79 9.48
N ILE A 37 -26.68 -7.04 8.98
CA ILE A 37 -25.26 -7.45 9.01
C ILE A 37 -24.78 -7.65 10.45
N LYS A 38 -25.13 -6.75 11.38
CA LYS A 38 -24.78 -6.88 12.81
C LYS A 38 -25.40 -8.10 13.47
N LYS A 39 -26.61 -8.49 13.07
CA LYS A 39 -27.26 -9.71 13.59
C LYS A 39 -26.52 -10.97 13.16
N VAL A 40 -26.02 -10.99 11.93
CA VAL A 40 -25.22 -12.11 11.39
C VAL A 40 -23.82 -12.12 12.02
N PHE A 41 -23.21 -10.95 12.20
CA PHE A 41 -21.87 -10.78 12.75
C PHE A 41 -21.89 -9.88 13.99
N SER A 42 -22.18 -10.47 15.14
CA SER A 42 -22.30 -9.75 16.43
C SER A 42 -21.05 -8.93 16.81
N LEU A 43 -19.88 -9.38 16.36
CA LEU A 43 -18.60 -8.69 16.53
C LEU A 43 -18.53 -7.31 15.84
N LEU A 44 -19.42 -7.02 14.90
CA LEU A 44 -19.55 -5.71 14.22
C LEU A 44 -20.46 -4.73 14.98
N GLY A 45 -20.85 -5.04 16.22
CA GLY A 45 -21.79 -4.22 16.99
C GLY A 45 -21.39 -2.75 17.18
N SER A 46 -20.08 -2.44 17.22
CA SER A 46 -19.57 -1.07 17.35
C SER A 46 -19.60 -0.25 16.06
N TRP A 47 -19.83 -0.88 14.91
CA TRP A 47 -19.81 -0.20 13.62
C TRP A 47 -21.14 0.54 13.35
N PRO A 48 -21.15 1.72 12.72
CA PRO A 48 -22.38 2.35 12.25
C PRO A 48 -23.05 1.50 11.16
N SER A 49 -24.38 1.38 11.25
CA SER A 49 -25.16 0.50 10.37
C SER A 49 -25.09 0.94 8.90
N ILE A 50 -25.15 2.24 8.65
CA ILE A 50 -25.00 2.80 7.30
C ILE A 50 -23.62 2.46 6.72
N THR A 51 -22.55 2.61 7.50
CA THR A 51 -21.18 2.29 7.05
C THR A 51 -21.01 0.81 6.71
N LEU A 52 -21.66 -0.10 7.46
CA LEU A 52 -21.65 -1.53 7.12
C LEU A 52 -22.40 -1.83 5.82
N ALA A 53 -23.52 -1.15 5.58
CA ALA A 53 -24.28 -1.30 4.34
C ALA A 53 -23.51 -0.73 3.12
N GLU A 54 -22.84 0.41 3.28
CA GLU A 54 -21.95 0.97 2.25
C GLU A 54 -20.76 0.06 1.96
N ALA A 55 -20.16 -0.53 2.99
CA ALA A 55 -19.10 -1.51 2.83
C ALA A 55 -19.58 -2.77 2.09
N GLU A 56 -20.81 -3.22 2.35
CA GLU A 56 -21.39 -4.35 1.61
C GLU A 56 -21.62 -4.00 0.12
N LEU A 57 -22.19 -2.84 -0.17
CA LEU A 57 -22.35 -2.36 -1.55
C LEU A 57 -21.00 -2.24 -2.26
N TYR A 58 -19.97 -1.77 -1.57
CA TYR A 58 -18.63 -1.69 -2.12
C TYR A 58 -18.03 -3.08 -2.39
N ARG A 59 -18.23 -4.04 -1.48
CA ARG A 59 -17.82 -5.43 -1.70
C ARG A 59 -18.50 -6.03 -2.93
N ASP A 60 -19.80 -5.74 -3.11
CA ASP A 60 -20.58 -6.24 -4.23
C ASP A 60 -20.13 -5.63 -5.56
N ASP A 61 -19.78 -4.34 -5.60
CA ASP A 61 -19.18 -3.68 -6.77
C ASP A 61 -17.80 -4.28 -7.11
N LEU A 62 -16.93 -4.43 -6.12
CA LEU A 62 -15.63 -5.08 -6.30
C LEU A 62 -15.76 -6.54 -6.76
N SER A 63 -16.82 -7.24 -6.35
CA SER A 63 -17.07 -8.62 -6.76
C SER A 63 -17.34 -8.78 -8.27
N GLN A 64 -17.72 -7.69 -8.96
CA GLN A 64 -17.86 -7.69 -10.42
C GLN A 64 -16.50 -7.79 -11.12
N GLN A 65 -15.43 -7.34 -10.47
CA GLN A 65 -14.06 -7.36 -10.99
C GLN A 65 -13.30 -8.60 -10.49
N ASP A 66 -13.56 -9.02 -9.25
CA ASP A 66 -13.00 -10.24 -8.66
C ASP A 66 -14.05 -10.97 -7.80
N ILE A 67 -14.57 -12.06 -8.35
CA ILE A 67 -15.61 -12.88 -7.71
C ILE A 67 -15.21 -13.40 -6.32
N ARG A 68 -13.90 -13.52 -6.03
CA ARG A 68 -13.41 -13.99 -4.73
C ARG A 68 -13.72 -13.00 -3.62
N ILE A 69 -13.80 -11.70 -3.93
CA ILE A 69 -14.17 -10.65 -2.98
C ILE A 69 -15.61 -10.81 -2.51
N GLY A 70 -16.53 -11.17 -3.42
CA GLY A 70 -17.93 -11.43 -3.09
C GLY A 70 -18.12 -12.63 -2.14
N ARG A 71 -17.10 -13.49 -2.01
CA ARG A 71 -17.11 -14.64 -1.10
C ARG A 71 -16.57 -14.31 0.29
N LEU A 72 -15.97 -13.15 0.49
CA LEU A 72 -15.51 -12.73 1.82
C LEU A 72 -16.70 -12.44 2.73
N THR A 73 -16.60 -12.88 3.98
CA THR A 73 -17.53 -12.43 5.02
C THR A 73 -17.34 -10.92 5.25
N MET A 74 -18.37 -10.24 5.77
CA MET A 74 -18.22 -8.80 6.06
C MET A 74 -17.04 -8.50 7.00
N PRO A 75 -16.79 -9.27 8.07
CA PRO A 75 -15.59 -9.11 8.88
C PRO A 75 -14.27 -9.30 8.13
N ASP A 76 -14.17 -10.28 7.24
CA ASP A 76 -12.96 -10.51 6.43
C ASP A 76 -12.74 -9.37 5.43
N PHE A 77 -13.82 -8.92 4.78
CA PHE A 77 -13.76 -7.78 3.87
C PHE A 77 -13.32 -6.49 4.58
N LEU A 78 -13.86 -6.20 5.76
CA LEU A 78 -13.40 -5.06 6.56
C LEU A 78 -11.96 -5.22 7.03
N THR A 79 -11.54 -6.44 7.39
CA THR A 79 -10.13 -6.71 7.73
C THR A 79 -9.24 -6.40 6.53
N LEU A 80 -9.59 -6.90 5.34
CA LEU A 80 -8.88 -6.59 4.10
C LEU A 80 -8.80 -5.08 3.83
N LEU A 81 -9.87 -4.32 4.09
CA LEU A 81 -9.87 -2.88 3.84
C LEU A 81 -8.98 -2.09 4.81
N PHE A 82 -8.86 -2.50 6.06
CA PHE A 82 -8.25 -1.68 7.12
C PHE A 82 -6.92 -2.23 7.66
N ASP A 83 -6.59 -3.49 7.39
CA ASP A 83 -5.30 -4.07 7.75
C ASP A 83 -4.29 -3.90 6.58
N PRO A 84 -3.24 -3.08 6.76
CA PRO A 84 -2.23 -2.88 5.72
C PRO A 84 -1.48 -4.17 5.36
N TYR A 85 -1.34 -5.13 6.28
CA TYR A 85 -0.70 -6.41 5.99
C TYR A 85 -1.59 -7.26 5.07
N SER A 86 -2.88 -7.38 5.42
CA SER A 86 -3.86 -8.06 4.57
C SER A 86 -3.96 -7.43 3.18
N ARG A 87 -3.82 -6.10 3.05
CA ARG A 87 -3.74 -5.44 1.73
C ARG A 87 -2.44 -5.75 0.98
N SER A 88 -1.30 -5.84 1.67
CA SER A 88 -0.03 -6.19 1.03
C SER A 88 0.01 -7.66 0.57
N GLU A 89 -0.76 -8.52 1.22
CA GLU A 89 -0.91 -9.96 0.92
C GLU A 89 -2.31 -10.27 0.36
N TRP A 90 -2.90 -9.35 -0.41
CA TRP A 90 -4.30 -9.36 -0.83
C TRP A 90 -4.77 -10.71 -1.39
N ASP A 91 -4.02 -11.30 -2.32
CA ASP A 91 -4.37 -12.59 -2.93
C ASP A 91 -4.37 -13.74 -1.91
N ASP A 92 -3.37 -13.82 -1.05
CA ASP A 92 -3.24 -14.91 -0.07
C ASP A 92 -4.31 -14.80 1.03
N PHE A 93 -4.61 -13.57 1.46
CA PHE A 93 -5.71 -13.28 2.36
C PHE A 93 -7.05 -13.73 1.77
N ILE A 94 -7.34 -13.34 0.52
CA ILE A 94 -8.58 -13.71 -0.16
C ILE A 94 -8.71 -15.21 -0.30
N LEU A 95 -7.68 -15.90 -0.79
CA LEU A 95 -7.71 -17.35 -0.98
C LEU A 95 -8.03 -18.08 0.33
N LYS A 96 -7.40 -17.65 1.43
CA LYS A 96 -7.57 -18.29 2.74
C LYS A 96 -8.95 -18.05 3.36
N HIS A 97 -9.59 -16.91 3.06
CA HIS A 97 -10.81 -16.48 3.74
C HIS A 97 -12.09 -16.65 2.90
N ALA A 98 -12.00 -16.58 1.57
CA ALA A 98 -13.13 -16.79 0.66
C ALA A 98 -13.67 -18.23 0.71
N ASP A 99 -12.80 -19.24 0.82
CA ASP A 99 -13.21 -20.65 0.82
C ASP A 99 -13.82 -21.09 2.16
N ARG A 100 -13.45 -20.39 3.25
CA ARG A 100 -13.99 -20.65 4.60
C ARG A 100 -15.42 -20.16 4.79
N ALA A 101 -15.94 -19.34 3.87
CA ALA A 101 -17.31 -18.84 3.89
C ALA A 101 -18.37 -19.87 3.46
N GLY A 102 -17.96 -21.10 3.10
CA GLY A 102 -18.86 -22.27 3.07
C GLY A 102 -19.75 -22.39 1.83
N ASN A 103 -19.20 -22.21 0.62
CA ASN A 103 -19.91 -22.57 -0.62
C ASN A 103 -19.08 -23.60 -1.43
N ASN A 104 -19.59 -24.84 -1.53
CA ASN A 104 -18.93 -25.98 -2.17
C ASN A 104 -18.93 -25.95 -3.72
N SER A 105 -19.32 -24.84 -4.33
CA SER A 105 -19.17 -24.60 -5.76
C SER A 105 -17.94 -23.72 -6.01
N CYS A 106 -16.77 -24.27 -5.67
CA CYS A 106 -15.50 -23.70 -6.12
C CYS A 106 -15.35 -23.93 -7.64
N PRO A 107 -14.91 -22.95 -8.44
CA PRO A 107 -14.53 -23.15 -9.84
C PRO A 107 -13.44 -24.23 -9.98
N GLU A 108 -12.66 -24.49 -8.92
CA GLU A 108 -11.68 -25.59 -8.88
C GLU A 108 -12.30 -26.98 -9.17
N ASN A 109 -13.60 -27.18 -8.97
CA ASN A 109 -14.27 -28.43 -9.34
C ASN A 109 -14.61 -28.52 -10.84
N GLU A 110 -14.75 -27.41 -11.56
CA GLU A 110 -14.89 -27.42 -13.02
C GLU A 110 -13.53 -27.60 -13.71
N TYR A 111 -12.44 -27.02 -13.20
CA TYR A 111 -11.09 -27.20 -13.74
C TYR A 111 -10.51 -28.62 -13.48
N ARG A 112 -10.96 -29.31 -12.43
CA ARG A 112 -10.52 -30.70 -12.12
C ARG A 112 -11.08 -31.76 -13.05
N ASN A 113 -12.23 -31.53 -13.70
CA ASN A 113 -12.95 -32.58 -14.42
C ASN A 113 -12.63 -32.68 -15.92
N ILE A 114 -11.81 -31.78 -16.47
CA ILE A 114 -11.61 -31.68 -17.93
C ILE A 114 -10.24 -32.21 -18.39
N THR A 115 -9.20 -32.22 -17.55
CA THR A 115 -7.84 -32.57 -18.02
C THR A 115 -7.07 -33.58 -17.18
N GLY A 116 -7.56 -34.04 -16.02
CA GLY A 116 -6.94 -35.15 -15.27
C GLY A 116 -5.50 -34.91 -14.77
N GLU A 117 -4.92 -33.75 -15.02
CA GLU A 117 -3.60 -33.34 -14.55
C GLU A 117 -3.69 -32.01 -13.81
N ARG A 118 -3.01 -31.97 -12.67
CA ARG A 118 -2.91 -30.81 -11.79
C ARG A 118 -2.06 -29.73 -12.46
N THR A 119 -2.69 -28.73 -13.08
CA THR A 119 -2.07 -27.42 -13.26
C THR A 119 -2.62 -26.50 -12.19
N GLN A 120 -1.73 -26.04 -11.31
CA GLN A 120 -2.00 -24.93 -10.39
C GLN A 120 -2.61 -23.77 -11.20
N PRO A 121 -3.63 -23.04 -10.69
CA PRO A 121 -4.04 -21.81 -11.35
C PRO A 121 -2.80 -20.93 -11.46
N GLU A 122 -2.44 -20.53 -12.68
CA GLU A 122 -1.27 -19.70 -12.93
C GLU A 122 -1.42 -18.43 -12.08
N SER A 123 -0.62 -18.35 -11.01
CA SER A 123 -0.21 -17.09 -10.38
C SER A 123 -0.08 -16.06 -11.49
N PRO A 124 -0.59 -14.82 -11.36
CA PRO A 124 -0.44 -13.85 -12.43
C PRO A 124 1.02 -13.87 -12.82
N LEU A 125 1.28 -14.33 -14.04
CA LEU A 125 2.60 -14.35 -14.61
C LEU A 125 2.93 -12.87 -14.87
N TYR A 126 3.26 -12.12 -13.82
CA TYR A 126 4.64 -11.67 -13.82
C TYR A 126 5.39 -12.98 -13.98
N GLU A 127 5.77 -13.30 -15.22
CA GLU A 127 6.83 -14.25 -15.49
C GLU A 127 7.87 -14.06 -14.37
N GLN A 128 8.71 -15.04 -14.11
CA GLN A 128 9.99 -14.76 -13.45
C GLN A 128 10.82 -13.84 -14.38
N GLN A 129 10.31 -12.67 -14.72
CA GLN A 129 10.97 -11.58 -15.38
C GLN A 129 11.99 -11.12 -14.38
N ASP A 130 13.22 -11.10 -14.84
CA ASP A 130 14.32 -10.48 -14.14
C ASP A 130 13.85 -9.18 -13.47
N ILE A 131 14.26 -8.99 -12.21
CA ILE A 131 14.02 -7.77 -11.44
C ILE A 131 14.20 -6.57 -12.38
N PRO A 132 13.17 -5.71 -12.61
CA PRO A 132 13.27 -4.63 -13.57
C PRO A 132 14.52 -3.79 -13.33
N GLU A 133 15.17 -3.34 -14.41
CA GLU A 133 16.42 -2.58 -14.31
C GLU A 133 16.29 -1.40 -13.34
N ALA A 134 15.16 -0.68 -13.38
CA ALA A 134 14.86 0.41 -12.46
C ALA A 134 14.90 0.00 -10.98
N TRP A 135 14.45 -1.21 -10.62
CA TRP A 135 14.48 -1.67 -9.24
C TRP A 135 15.92 -1.97 -8.80
N ARG A 136 16.71 -2.60 -9.69
CA ARG A 136 18.14 -2.85 -9.46
C ARG A 136 18.91 -1.54 -9.29
N ASP A 137 18.62 -0.54 -10.11
CA ASP A 137 19.31 0.75 -10.09
C ASP A 137 19.07 1.52 -8.79
N VAL A 138 17.85 1.46 -8.25
CA VAL A 138 17.53 2.08 -6.95
C VAL A 138 18.31 1.42 -5.82
N ILE A 139 18.39 0.08 -5.82
CA ILE A 139 19.18 -0.67 -4.82
C ILE A 139 20.67 -0.37 -4.98
N ALA A 140 21.18 -0.37 -6.20
CA ALA A 140 22.57 -0.03 -6.51
C ALA A 140 22.90 1.41 -6.08
N GLU A 141 21.97 2.34 -6.26
CA GLU A 141 22.14 3.72 -5.82
C GLU A 141 22.15 3.84 -4.30
N ARG A 142 21.26 3.14 -3.59
CA ARG A 142 21.29 3.10 -2.12
C ARG A 142 22.63 2.54 -1.62
N GLN A 143 23.12 1.45 -2.21
CA GLN A 143 24.42 0.88 -1.88
C GLN A 143 25.56 1.87 -2.19
N ARG A 144 25.51 2.57 -3.32
CA ARG A 144 26.49 3.61 -3.66
C ARG A 144 26.50 4.73 -2.62
N GLN A 145 25.32 5.21 -2.19
CA GLN A 145 25.18 6.23 -1.15
C GLN A 145 25.85 5.79 0.16
N ILE A 146 25.58 4.56 0.60
CA ILE A 146 26.22 3.96 1.78
C ILE A 146 27.75 3.93 1.61
N ASN A 147 28.24 3.44 0.46
CA ASN A 147 29.68 3.32 0.17
C ASN A 147 30.41 4.67 0.14
N ILE A 148 29.71 5.79 -0.11
CA ILE A 148 30.29 7.14 -0.06
C ILE A 148 30.05 7.86 1.28
N GLY A 149 29.64 7.12 2.32
CA GLY A 149 29.50 7.65 3.68
C GLY A 149 28.11 8.14 4.07
N ARG A 150 27.07 7.92 3.24
CA ARG A 150 25.66 8.10 3.64
C ARG A 150 25.15 6.83 4.30
N THR A 151 25.78 6.46 5.42
CA THR A 151 25.44 5.23 6.16
C THR A 151 24.13 5.38 6.92
N PRO A 152 23.49 4.27 7.33
CA PRO A 152 22.33 4.32 8.23
C PRO A 152 22.54 5.20 9.47
N GLU A 153 23.74 5.17 10.07
CA GLU A 153 24.09 5.96 11.24
C GLU A 153 24.26 7.45 10.92
N HIS A 154 24.73 7.77 9.71
CA HIS A 154 24.78 9.14 9.21
C HIS A 154 23.37 9.67 8.93
N ASP A 155 22.53 8.84 8.30
CA ASP A 155 21.14 9.16 7.99
C ASP A 155 20.32 9.42 9.26
N ASP A 156 20.63 8.73 10.35
CA ASP A 156 20.01 8.92 11.67
C ASP A 156 20.33 10.26 12.34
N GLN A 157 21.35 11.00 11.87
CA GLN A 157 21.65 12.35 12.33
C GLN A 157 20.74 13.40 11.69
N TYR A 158 20.00 13.02 10.64
CA TYR A 158 19.06 13.92 9.99
C TYR A 158 17.73 13.97 10.73
N GLU A 159 17.22 15.19 10.89
CA GLU A 159 15.92 15.47 11.50
C GLU A 159 14.94 16.04 10.47
N ASN A 160 13.68 16.20 10.87
CA ASN A 160 12.62 16.91 10.14
C ASN A 160 12.35 16.40 8.71
N GLY A 161 12.58 15.10 8.45
CA GLY A 161 12.31 14.48 7.15
C GLY A 161 13.21 15.00 6.03
N SER A 162 14.42 15.45 6.36
CA SER A 162 15.32 16.04 5.37
C SER A 162 15.76 15.08 4.26
N LEU A 163 15.81 13.75 4.46
CA LEU A 163 16.06 12.82 3.35
C LEU A 163 14.86 12.79 2.38
N ALA A 164 13.64 12.79 2.91
CA ALA A 164 12.42 12.86 2.10
C ALA A 164 12.29 14.19 1.34
N LEU A 165 12.65 15.32 1.96
CA LEU A 165 12.67 16.63 1.28
C LEU A 165 13.72 16.69 0.16
N ALA A 166 14.92 16.14 0.41
CA ALA A 166 15.95 16.03 -0.62
C ALA A 166 15.49 15.11 -1.78
N ALA A 167 14.81 14.00 -1.47
CA ALA A 167 14.22 13.13 -2.48
C ALA A 167 13.18 13.85 -3.34
N ALA A 168 12.28 14.61 -2.70
CA ALA A 168 11.26 15.39 -3.41
C ALA A 168 11.87 16.42 -4.36
N CYS A 169 12.99 17.06 -3.98
CA CYS A 169 13.72 17.99 -4.84
C CYS A 169 14.23 17.31 -6.12
N TYR A 170 14.89 16.15 -5.99
CA TYR A 170 15.37 15.39 -7.15
C TYR A 170 14.21 14.86 -8.02
N ALA A 171 13.14 14.33 -7.40
CA ALA A 171 11.98 13.84 -8.14
C ALA A 171 11.27 14.95 -8.91
N ARG A 172 11.09 16.13 -8.30
CA ARG A 172 10.52 17.31 -8.96
C ARG A 172 11.39 17.78 -10.12
N GLN A 173 12.70 17.85 -9.93
CA GLN A 173 13.64 18.24 -10.97
C GLN A 173 13.56 17.28 -12.17
N ALA A 174 13.49 15.97 -11.94
CA ALA A 174 13.26 14.99 -13.00
C ALA A 174 11.88 15.17 -13.67
N GLY A 175 10.81 15.35 -12.90
CA GLY A 175 9.45 15.51 -13.40
C GLY A 175 9.23 16.75 -14.28
N MET A 176 10.01 17.82 -14.08
CA MET A 176 9.98 19.02 -14.93
C MET A 176 10.46 18.77 -16.36
N TRP A 177 11.22 17.70 -16.58
CA TRP A 177 11.84 17.37 -17.88
C TRP A 177 11.31 16.04 -18.45
N GLY A 178 10.68 15.19 -17.64
CA GLY A 178 10.17 13.90 -18.09
C GLY A 178 11.29 12.98 -18.59
N THR A 179 11.15 12.43 -19.79
CA THR A 179 12.19 11.62 -20.44
C THR A 179 13.22 12.46 -21.21
N ASP A 180 12.99 13.77 -21.33
CA ASP A 180 13.85 14.64 -22.13
C ASP A 180 15.12 15.00 -21.35
N TRP A 181 16.26 14.81 -21.99
CA TRP A 181 17.54 15.26 -21.44
C TRP A 181 18.00 16.54 -22.13
N SER A 182 18.37 17.53 -21.33
CA SER A 182 18.91 18.80 -21.80
C SER A 182 20.23 19.11 -21.14
N VAL A 183 21.11 19.79 -21.88
CA VAL A 183 22.38 20.30 -21.38
C VAL A 183 22.20 21.21 -20.16
N TYR A 184 21.06 21.91 -20.07
CA TYR A 184 20.72 22.80 -18.97
C TYR A 184 20.25 22.08 -17.70
N TYR A 185 20.00 20.76 -17.76
CA TYR A 185 19.47 20.01 -16.62
C TYR A 185 20.42 20.04 -15.41
N ARG A 186 21.74 20.00 -15.66
CA ARG A 186 22.77 20.00 -14.60
C ARG A 186 22.97 21.37 -13.97
N ASP A 187 22.57 22.43 -14.67
CA ASP A 187 22.64 23.81 -14.21
C ASP A 187 21.37 24.23 -13.45
N ALA A 188 20.53 23.27 -13.07
CA ALA A 188 19.29 23.55 -12.37
C ALA A 188 19.54 24.27 -11.04
N VAL A 189 18.80 25.35 -10.85
CA VAL A 189 18.81 26.15 -9.62
C VAL A 189 18.45 25.25 -8.44
N VAL A 190 19.14 25.44 -7.30
CA VAL A 190 18.85 24.73 -6.06
C VAL A 190 17.41 25.03 -5.64
N PRO A 191 16.55 24.02 -5.44
CA PRO A 191 15.18 24.25 -4.98
C PRO A 191 15.14 24.89 -3.59
N ASP A 192 14.16 25.76 -3.33
CA ASP A 192 14.01 26.46 -2.04
C ASP A 192 13.82 25.51 -0.85
N ASN A 193 13.24 24.33 -1.11
CA ASN A 193 13.01 23.28 -0.12
C ASN A 193 14.15 22.27 -0.02
N TRP A 194 15.30 22.52 -0.68
CA TRP A 194 16.49 21.70 -0.54
C TRP A 194 17.04 21.81 0.89
N PRO A 195 17.19 20.69 1.63
CA PRO A 195 17.43 20.74 3.07
C PRO A 195 18.91 20.84 3.45
N TRP A 196 19.82 20.83 2.48
CA TRP A 196 21.28 20.81 2.72
C TRP A 196 21.98 22.01 2.06
N ALA A 197 23.28 22.15 2.29
CA ALA A 197 24.05 23.22 1.66
C ALA A 197 23.99 23.12 0.12
N ARG A 198 24.01 24.28 -0.55
CA ARG A 198 23.81 24.41 -2.00
C ARG A 198 24.78 23.58 -2.83
N GLU A 199 26.00 23.40 -2.34
CA GLU A 199 27.07 22.64 -2.99
C GLU A 199 26.80 21.12 -3.06
N TYR A 200 25.84 20.63 -2.27
CA TYR A 200 25.41 19.23 -2.32
C TYR A 200 24.26 18.98 -3.31
N TRP A 201 23.66 20.03 -3.86
CA TRP A 201 22.72 19.90 -4.97
C TRP A 201 23.48 19.59 -6.26
N LYS A 202 23.35 18.36 -6.74
CA LYS A 202 24.08 17.85 -7.91
C LYS A 202 23.15 17.06 -8.83
N PRO A 203 22.23 17.73 -9.54
CA PRO A 203 21.37 17.09 -10.52
C PRO A 203 22.21 16.54 -11.68
N SER A 204 21.77 15.44 -12.29
CA SER A 204 22.57 14.74 -13.31
C SER A 204 21.80 14.47 -14.60
N SER A 205 20.71 13.72 -14.51
CA SER A 205 19.74 13.47 -15.57
C SER A 205 18.41 13.07 -14.94
N PRO A 206 17.27 13.18 -15.64
CA PRO A 206 15.97 12.80 -15.08
C PRO A 206 15.95 11.39 -14.48
N ARG A 207 16.41 10.39 -15.24
CA ARG A 207 16.49 9.00 -14.78
C ARG A 207 17.40 8.85 -13.55
N ARG A 208 18.59 9.46 -13.58
CA ARG A 208 19.55 9.35 -12.48
C ARG A 208 19.09 10.06 -11.22
N ASP A 209 18.36 11.16 -11.35
CA ASP A 209 17.83 11.89 -10.21
C ASP A 209 16.61 11.18 -9.61
N LEU A 210 15.82 10.45 -10.40
CA LEU A 210 14.80 9.53 -9.88
C LEU A 210 15.42 8.38 -9.08
N GLU A 211 16.54 7.81 -9.53
CA GLU A 211 17.27 6.79 -8.76
C GLU A 211 17.76 7.35 -7.41
N LYS A 212 18.36 8.55 -7.42
CA LYS A 212 18.77 9.24 -6.17
C LYS A 212 17.58 9.50 -5.26
N ALA A 213 16.47 9.98 -5.81
CA ALA A 213 15.26 10.28 -5.06
C ALA A 213 14.69 9.02 -4.39
N ALA A 214 14.55 7.93 -5.15
CA ALA A 214 14.06 6.66 -4.62
C ALA A 214 15.00 6.08 -3.55
N ALA A 215 16.32 6.15 -3.74
CA ALA A 215 17.28 5.72 -2.73
C ALA A 215 17.23 6.57 -1.44
N LEU A 216 16.98 7.88 -1.56
CA LEU A 216 16.77 8.76 -0.40
C LEU A 216 15.44 8.47 0.33
N ILE A 217 14.40 8.08 -0.40
CA ILE A 217 13.13 7.61 0.21
C ILE A 217 13.37 6.31 0.98
N LEU A 218 14.09 5.35 0.40
CA LEU A 218 14.47 4.13 1.10
C LEU A 218 15.25 4.44 2.39
N ALA A 219 16.21 5.38 2.32
CA ALA A 219 16.97 5.81 3.48
C ALA A 219 16.09 6.39 4.60
N GLU A 220 15.09 7.22 4.28
CA GLU A 220 14.15 7.76 5.27
C GLU A 220 13.24 6.66 5.85
N MET A 221 12.75 5.73 5.02
CA MET A 221 11.96 4.58 5.49
C MET A 221 12.76 3.72 6.46
N GLU A 222 14.00 3.37 6.12
CA GLU A 222 14.90 2.61 7.01
C GLU A 222 15.12 3.35 8.34
N ARG A 223 15.23 4.69 8.32
CA ARG A 223 15.32 5.51 9.54
C ARG A 223 14.03 5.46 10.36
N HIS A 224 12.85 5.49 9.74
CA HIS A 224 11.57 5.30 10.43
C HIS A 224 11.47 3.93 11.10
N ASP A 225 11.90 2.88 10.41
CA ASP A 225 11.90 1.52 10.92
C ASP A 225 12.82 1.39 12.14
N ARG A 226 14.05 1.92 12.04
CA ARG A 226 14.99 1.96 13.18
C ARG A 226 14.45 2.78 14.35
N ALA A 227 13.85 3.94 14.09
CA ALA A 227 13.27 4.77 15.14
C ALA A 227 12.11 4.06 15.86
N THR A 228 11.28 3.32 15.12
CA THR A 228 10.19 2.52 15.67
C THR A 228 10.73 1.37 16.54
N ALA A 229 11.75 0.65 16.07
CA ALA A 229 12.40 -0.41 16.83
C ALA A 229 13.03 0.09 18.15
N ARG A 230 13.70 1.26 18.13
CA ARG A 230 14.27 1.88 19.35
C ARG A 230 13.19 2.22 20.38
N LYS A 231 12.05 2.77 19.95
CA LYS A 231 10.93 3.09 20.85
C LYS A 231 10.32 1.84 21.47
N ALA A 232 10.17 0.76 20.69
CA ALA A 232 9.69 -0.52 21.20
C ALA A 232 10.61 -1.09 22.29
N ASN A 233 11.93 -1.03 22.10
CA ASN A 233 12.91 -1.53 23.06
C ASN A 233 12.93 -0.71 24.37
N ASN A 234 12.80 0.61 24.30
CA ASN A 234 12.76 1.48 25.49
C ASN A 234 11.48 1.31 26.32
N ASN A 235 10.39 0.83 25.73
CA ASN A 235 9.14 0.56 26.46
C ASN A 235 9.15 -0.81 27.17
N LEU A 236 10.17 -1.64 26.91
CA LEU A 236 10.34 -2.99 27.47
C LEU A 236 11.42 -3.04 28.57
N SER A 237 12.17 -1.96 28.76
CA SER A 237 13.23 -1.78 29.78
C SER A 237 12.75 -0.91 30.93
#